data_AF-A0A7W1M4X8-F1
#
_entry.id   AF-A0A7W1M4X8-F1
#
_cell.length_a   1.000
_cell.length_b   1.000
_cell.length_c   1.000
_cell.angle_alpha   90.00
_cell.angle_beta   90.00
_cell.angle_gamma   90.00
#
_symmetry.space_group_name_H-M   'P 1'
#
loop_
_entity.id
_entity.type
_entity.pdbx_description
1 polymer ?
#
loop_
_entity_poly.entity_id
_entity_poly.type
_entity_poly.pdbx_seq_one_letter_code
_entity_poly.pdbx_strand_id
1 'polypeptide(L)'
;MLVAILAPVSALAGVVIGQALPEVFTRRRLARKLYKDALTAVCVLQAALWNGQTNIDSEAYPILSESDLQSFRQELARESIKAVVAARAAARASLAALYPYSPDLRTQWDSAAIVADEDFDALIRTLVERSRKPTEKHRV
;
A
#
# COMPACT_ATOMS: atom_id res chain seq x y z
N MET A 1 5.31 59.35 -8.62
CA MET A 1 6.28 58.72 -7.71
C MET A 1 5.65 57.51 -6.96
N LEU A 2 4.90 56.64 -7.65
CA LEU A 2 4.14 55.51 -7.05
C LEU A 2 4.41 54.15 -7.74
N VAL A 3 5.18 54.15 -8.83
CA VAL A 3 5.42 52.95 -9.67
C VAL A 3 6.66 52.15 -9.20
N ALA A 4 7.55 52.75 -8.39
CA ALA A 4 8.81 52.12 -7.98
C ALA A 4 8.69 51.11 -6.82
N ILE A 5 7.54 51.05 -6.12
CA ILE A 5 7.35 50.17 -4.95
C ILE A 5 6.68 48.84 -5.32
N LEU A 6 6.06 48.73 -6.51
CA LEU A 6 5.35 47.52 -6.98
C LEU A 6 6.28 46.42 -7.53
N ALA A 7 7.43 46.80 -8.10
CA ALA A 7 8.40 45.84 -8.63
C ALA A 7 9.04 44.92 -7.57
N PRO A 8 9.52 45.41 -6.41
CA PRO A 8 10.16 44.54 -5.41
C PRO A 8 9.18 43.56 -4.72
N VAL A 9 7.91 43.94 -4.54
CA VAL A 9 6.90 43.05 -3.94
C VAL A 9 6.55 41.88 -4.87
N SER A 10 6.47 42.17 -6.17
CA SER A 10 6.24 41.15 -7.22
C SER A 10 7.40 40.16 -7.31
N ALA A 11 8.64 40.64 -7.18
CA ALA A 11 9.84 39.80 -7.19
C ALA A 11 9.94 38.91 -5.95
N LEU A 12 9.60 39.43 -4.76
CA LEU A 12 9.54 38.64 -3.53
C LEU A 12 8.41 37.60 -3.55
N ALA A 13 7.22 37.97 -4.05
CA ALA A 13 6.12 37.03 -4.24
C ALA A 13 6.49 35.92 -5.25
N GLY A 14 7.16 36.26 -6.35
CA GLY A 14 7.64 35.29 -7.34
C GLY A 14 8.70 34.33 -6.80
N VAL A 15 9.62 34.80 -5.96
CA VAL A 15 10.65 33.95 -5.33
C VAL A 15 10.06 33.04 -4.25
N VAL A 16 9.16 33.57 -3.41
CA VAL A 16 8.50 32.77 -2.35
C VAL A 16 7.55 31.73 -2.95
N ILE A 17 6.78 32.08 -3.99
CA ILE A 17 5.94 31.12 -4.72
C ILE A 17 6.83 30.11 -5.48
N GLY A 18 7.92 30.56 -6.09
CA GLY A 18 8.89 29.73 -6.80
C GLY A 18 9.60 28.70 -5.94
N GLN A 19 9.82 28.97 -4.65
CA GLN A 19 10.41 28.03 -3.69
C GLN A 19 9.38 27.14 -3.00
N ALA A 20 8.16 27.63 -2.74
CA ALA A 20 7.10 26.84 -2.12
C ALA A 20 6.51 25.77 -3.07
N LEU A 21 6.46 26.04 -4.38
CA LEU A 21 5.94 25.10 -5.37
C LEU A 21 6.72 23.76 -5.41
N PRO A 22 8.07 23.73 -5.53
CA PRO A 22 8.87 22.50 -5.49
C PRO A 22 8.62 21.63 -4.26
N GLU A 23 8.49 22.25 -3.07
CA GLU A 23 8.23 21.52 -1.83
C GLU A 23 6.85 20.85 -1.85
N VAL A 24 5.82 21.56 -2.31
CA VAL A 24 4.46 21.02 -2.44
C VAL A 24 4.43 19.87 -3.45
N PHE A 25 5.11 20.00 -4.59
CA PHE A 25 5.22 18.92 -5.58
C PHE A 25 5.98 17.71 -5.03
N THR A 26 7.05 17.94 -4.27
CA THR A 26 7.83 16.86 -3.64
C THR A 26 7.00 16.13 -2.59
N ARG A 27 6.29 16.84 -1.72
CA ARG A 27 5.37 16.25 -0.74
C ARG A 27 4.26 15.46 -1.41
N ARG A 28 3.66 15.99 -2.49
CA ARG A 28 2.65 15.27 -3.29
C ARG A 28 3.22 13.98 -3.88
N ARG A 29 4.42 14.04 -4.47
CA ARG A 29 5.07 12.87 -5.09
C ARG A 29 5.38 11.79 -4.05
N LEU A 30 5.91 12.17 -2.88
CA LEU A 30 6.18 11.25 -1.78
C LEU A 30 4.88 10.60 -1.28
N ALA A 31 3.83 11.38 -1.05
CA ALA A 31 2.55 10.83 -0.61
C ALA A 31 1.97 9.86 -1.66
N ARG A 32 1.99 10.19 -2.96
CA ARG A 32 1.57 9.26 -4.03
C ARG A 32 2.37 7.96 -4.01
N LYS A 33 3.68 8.05 -3.76
CA LYS A 33 4.54 6.88 -3.67
C LYS A 33 4.09 5.99 -2.51
N LEU A 34 3.87 6.56 -1.33
CA LEU A 34 3.39 5.81 -0.17
C LEU A 34 2.04 5.11 -0.43
N TYR A 35 1.10 5.78 -1.11
CA TYR A 35 -0.17 5.15 -1.48
C TYR A 35 0.02 3.99 -2.47
N LYS A 36 0.92 4.12 -3.45
CA LYS A 36 1.24 3.05 -4.38
C LYS A 36 1.93 1.87 -3.69
N ASP A 37 2.89 2.15 -2.81
CA ASP A 37 3.61 1.12 -2.05
C ASP A 37 2.66 0.35 -1.13
N ALA A 38 1.70 1.04 -0.50
CA ALA A 38 0.63 0.42 0.27
C ALA A 38 -0.32 -0.41 -0.60
N LEU A 39 -0.75 0.11 -1.74
CA LEU A 39 -1.61 -0.62 -2.70
C LEU A 39 -0.92 -1.91 -3.16
N THR A 40 0.34 -1.84 -3.58
CA THR A 40 1.12 -3.01 -3.99
C THR A 40 1.23 -4.02 -2.85
N ALA A 41 1.54 -3.58 -1.63
CA ALA A 41 1.67 -4.49 -0.49
C ALA A 41 0.34 -5.19 -0.14
N VAL A 42 -0.78 -4.48 -0.22
CA VAL A 42 -2.13 -5.06 0.00
C VAL A 42 -2.47 -6.08 -1.10
N CYS A 43 -2.19 -5.78 -2.37
CA CYS A 43 -2.40 -6.73 -3.46
C CYS A 43 -1.51 -7.99 -3.33
N VAL A 44 -0.25 -7.82 -2.90
CA VAL A 44 0.66 -8.96 -2.65
C VAL A 44 0.13 -9.83 -1.51
N LEU A 45 -0.41 -9.23 -0.45
CA LEU A 45 -1.06 -9.98 0.63
C LEU A 45 -2.29 -10.76 0.13
N GLN A 46 -3.17 -10.12 -0.66
CA GLN A 46 -4.34 -10.78 -1.24
C GLN A 46 -3.94 -11.97 -2.13
N ALA A 47 -2.94 -11.79 -2.99
CA ALA A 47 -2.39 -12.87 -3.82
C ALA A 47 -1.77 -14.00 -2.99
N ALA A 48 -1.06 -13.68 -1.90
CA ALA A 48 -0.49 -14.67 -1.00
C ALA A 48 -1.57 -15.50 -0.28
N LEU A 49 -2.67 -14.87 0.12
CA LEU A 49 -3.81 -15.56 0.75
C LEU A 49 -4.50 -16.52 -0.24
N TRP A 50 -4.65 -16.13 -1.49
CA TRP A 50 -5.19 -17.00 -2.55
C TRP A 50 -4.25 -18.19 -2.87
N ASN A 51 -2.93 -17.98 -2.84
CA ASN A 51 -1.93 -19.04 -3.04
C ASN A 51 -1.81 -20.01 -1.85
N GLY A 52 -2.49 -19.75 -0.72
CA GLY A 52 -2.56 -20.66 0.43
C GLY A 52 -3.22 -22.01 0.15
N GLN A 53 -3.99 -22.12 -0.94
CA GLN A 53 -4.85 -23.26 -1.23
C GLN A 53 -4.45 -24.06 -2.48
N THR A 54 -3.17 -24.11 -2.85
CA THR A 54 -2.72 -24.99 -3.94
C THR A 54 -2.81 -26.45 -3.52
N ASN A 55 -4.02 -27.01 -3.65
CA ASN A 55 -4.28 -28.42 -3.54
C ASN A 55 -3.59 -29.09 -4.72
N ILE A 56 -2.37 -29.57 -4.50
CA ILE A 56 -1.61 -30.27 -5.54
C ILE A 56 -2.26 -31.61 -5.78
N ASP A 57 -2.84 -31.74 -6.97
CA ASP A 57 -3.37 -33.01 -7.45
C ASP A 57 -2.24 -34.03 -7.53
N SER A 58 -2.45 -35.22 -6.97
CA SER A 58 -1.53 -36.35 -7.07
C SER A 58 -1.30 -36.76 -8.53
N GLU A 59 -2.29 -36.51 -9.41
CA GLU A 59 -2.17 -36.79 -10.85
C GLU A 59 -1.13 -35.89 -11.54
N ALA A 60 -0.82 -34.72 -10.99
CA ALA A 60 0.19 -33.81 -11.54
C ALA A 60 1.63 -34.26 -11.27
N TYR A 61 1.84 -35.19 -10.33
CA TYR A 61 3.16 -35.68 -9.93
C TYR A 61 3.18 -37.22 -9.77
N PRO A 62 2.96 -37.98 -10.86
CA PRO A 62 2.80 -39.44 -10.81
C PRO A 62 4.09 -40.20 -10.44
N ILE A 63 5.22 -39.49 -10.34
CA ILE A 63 6.54 -40.06 -10.06
C ILE A 63 6.82 -40.09 -8.54
N LEU A 64 6.10 -39.29 -7.74
CA LEU A 64 6.30 -39.22 -6.30
C LEU A 64 5.52 -40.33 -5.59
N SER A 65 6.15 -40.96 -4.59
CA SER A 65 5.43 -41.84 -3.67
C SER A 65 4.46 -41.03 -2.81
N GLU A 66 3.43 -41.66 -2.24
CA GLU A 66 2.46 -40.97 -1.37
C GLU A 66 3.15 -40.27 -0.17
N SER A 67 4.20 -40.88 0.40
CA SER A 67 4.99 -40.25 1.46
C SER A 67 5.78 -39.02 1.01
N ASP A 68 6.30 -39.04 -0.22
CA ASP A 68 7.01 -37.89 -0.79
C ASP A 68 6.04 -36.78 -1.15
N LEU A 69 4.86 -37.11 -1.68
CA LEU A 69 3.77 -36.15 -1.94
C LEU A 69 3.31 -35.45 -0.67
N GLN A 70 3.13 -36.19 0.43
CA GLN A 70 2.76 -35.60 1.72
C GLN A 70 3.84 -34.66 2.25
N SER A 71 5.11 -35.06 2.18
CA SER A 71 6.24 -34.22 2.60
C SER A 71 6.33 -32.94 1.75
N PHE A 72 6.13 -33.07 0.44
CA PHE A 72 6.12 -31.94 -0.49
C PHE A 72 4.97 -30.96 -0.23
N ARG A 73 3.75 -31.48 0.01
CA ARG A 73 2.58 -30.67 0.39
C ARG A 73 2.82 -29.91 1.70
N GLN A 74 3.43 -30.56 2.69
CA GLN A 74 3.76 -29.91 3.97
C GLN A 74 4.77 -28.77 3.80
N GLU A 75 5.82 -28.98 2.99
CA GLU A 75 6.82 -27.94 2.75
C GLU A 75 6.22 -26.75 2.00
N LEU A 76 5.37 -27.00 1.00
CA LEU A 76 4.67 -25.93 0.29
C LEU A 76 3.68 -25.17 1.17
N ALA A 77 2.93 -25.89 2.03
CA ALA A 77 2.07 -25.24 3.01
C ALA A 77 2.89 -24.34 3.94
N ARG A 78 4.07 -24.79 4.38
CA ARG A 78 4.96 -24.02 5.23
C ARG A 78 5.48 -22.76 4.53
N GLU A 79 5.95 -22.88 3.30
CA GLU A 79 6.41 -21.74 2.50
C GLU A 79 5.27 -20.75 2.21
N SER A 80 4.07 -21.25 1.93
CA SER A 80 2.90 -20.39 1.73
C SER A 80 2.52 -19.61 2.99
N ILE A 81 2.51 -20.27 4.17
CA ILE A 81 2.28 -19.61 5.45
C ILE A 81 3.35 -18.53 5.71
N LYS A 82 4.63 -18.83 5.47
CA LYS A 82 5.71 -17.84 5.62
C LYS A 82 5.50 -16.63 4.69
N ALA A 83 5.12 -16.88 3.43
CA ALA A 83 4.84 -15.84 2.45
C ALA A 83 3.66 -14.94 2.90
N VAL A 84 2.57 -15.54 3.40
CA VAL A 84 1.43 -14.79 3.94
C VAL A 84 1.84 -13.93 5.14
N VAL A 85 2.60 -14.48 6.08
CA VAL A 85 3.07 -13.74 7.27
C VAL A 85 3.95 -12.56 6.86
N ALA A 86 4.89 -12.77 5.93
CA ALA A 86 5.76 -11.72 5.43
C ALA A 86 4.98 -10.63 4.68
N ALA A 87 4.07 -11.03 3.77
CA ALA A 87 3.22 -10.11 3.03
C ALA A 87 2.33 -9.30 3.97
N ARG A 88 1.80 -9.94 5.02
CA ARG A 88 0.98 -9.25 6.03
C ARG A 88 1.79 -8.19 6.76
N ALA A 89 2.99 -8.53 7.22
CA ALA A 89 3.88 -7.58 7.89
C ALA A 89 4.25 -6.39 6.99
N ALA A 90 4.56 -6.65 5.71
CA ALA A 90 4.85 -5.61 4.73
C ALA A 90 3.64 -4.69 4.48
N ALA A 91 2.44 -5.26 4.30
CA ALA A 91 1.22 -4.48 4.16
C ALA A 91 0.96 -3.61 5.41
N ARG A 92 1.22 -4.13 6.62
CA ARG A 92 1.08 -3.32 7.84
C ARG A 92 2.03 -2.13 7.84
N ALA A 93 3.30 -2.37 7.53
CA ALA A 93 4.32 -1.32 7.52
C ALA A 93 3.98 -0.23 6.49
N SER A 94 3.57 -0.62 5.27
CA SER A 94 3.23 0.34 4.22
C SER A 94 1.97 1.16 4.54
N LEU A 95 0.97 0.55 5.17
CA LEU A 95 -0.24 1.26 5.59
C LEU A 95 0.02 2.18 6.79
N ALA A 96 0.86 1.76 7.74
CA ALA A 96 1.27 2.62 8.85
C ALA A 96 1.99 3.89 8.38
N ALA A 97 2.76 3.79 7.29
CA ALA A 97 3.42 4.95 6.68
C ALA A 97 2.42 5.99 6.12
N LEU A 98 1.15 5.62 5.89
CA LEU A 98 0.09 6.52 5.42
C LEU A 98 -0.61 7.30 6.54
N TYR A 99 -0.41 6.95 7.82
CA TYR A 99 -1.13 7.59 8.94
C TYR A 99 -1.03 9.12 8.99
N PRO A 100 0.10 9.77 8.64
CA PRO A 100 0.16 11.23 8.58
C PRO A 100 -0.80 11.86 7.56
N TYR A 101 -1.24 11.10 6.56
CA TYR A 101 -2.07 11.56 5.44
C TYR A 101 -3.52 11.06 5.52
N SER A 102 -3.72 9.83 6.02
CA SER A 102 -5.01 9.16 6.17
C SER A 102 -5.09 8.47 7.55
N PRO A 103 -5.29 9.24 8.64
CA PRO A 103 -5.35 8.70 9.99
C PRO A 103 -6.57 7.78 10.22
N ASP A 104 -7.62 7.94 9.43
CA ASP A 104 -8.83 7.12 9.44
C ASP A 104 -8.58 5.68 8.97
N LEU A 105 -7.56 5.44 8.14
CA LEU A 105 -7.17 4.09 7.72
C LEU A 105 -6.56 3.28 8.87
N ARG A 106 -6.17 3.94 9.97
CA ARG A 106 -5.62 3.28 11.15
C ARG A 106 -6.60 2.27 11.72
N THR A 107 -7.88 2.65 11.89
CA THR A 107 -8.90 1.76 12.47
C THR A 107 -9.27 0.60 11.56
N GLN A 108 -9.21 0.79 10.23
CA GLN A 108 -9.49 -0.28 9.26
C GLN A 108 -8.41 -1.36 9.21
N TRP A 109 -7.17 -1.05 9.62
CA TRP A 109 -6.04 -1.97 9.52
C TRP A 109 -5.50 -2.47 10.88
N ASP A 110 -5.60 -1.64 11.91
CA ASP A 110 -5.28 -2.06 13.28
C ASP A 110 -6.30 -3.08 13.80
N SER A 111 -7.53 -3.09 13.27
CA SER A 111 -8.42 -4.22 13.43
C SER A 111 -7.74 -5.43 12.77
N ALA A 112 -7.36 -6.42 13.58
CA ALA A 112 -6.62 -7.60 13.14
C ALA A 112 -7.38 -8.52 12.16
N ALA A 113 -8.48 -8.04 11.58
CA ALA A 113 -9.54 -8.81 10.96
C ALA A 113 -9.85 -8.33 9.52
N ILE A 114 -8.84 -8.11 8.69
CA ILE A 114 -9.07 -8.26 7.25
C ILE A 114 -9.12 -9.77 7.01
N VAL A 115 -10.34 -10.31 7.06
CA VAL A 115 -10.63 -11.74 6.97
C VAL A 115 -11.38 -12.05 5.68
N ALA A 116 -12.07 -11.06 5.09
CA ALA A 116 -12.93 -11.25 3.93
C ALA A 116 -12.41 -10.54 2.67
N ASP A 117 -12.73 -11.08 1.50
CA ASP A 117 -12.34 -10.50 0.20
C ASP A 117 -12.98 -9.12 -0.03
N GLU A 118 -14.19 -8.90 0.48
CA GLU A 118 -14.88 -7.60 0.35
C GLU A 118 -14.14 -6.46 1.08
N ASP A 119 -13.45 -6.78 2.18
CA ASP A 119 -12.64 -5.82 2.95
C ASP A 119 -11.39 -5.41 2.16
N PHE A 120 -10.78 -6.34 1.42
CA PHE A 120 -9.65 -6.06 0.54
C PHE A 120 -10.04 -5.14 -0.61
N ASP A 121 -11.16 -5.41 -1.26
CA ASP A 121 -11.65 -4.60 -2.39
C ASP A 121 -12.03 -3.17 -1.95
N ALA A 122 -12.66 -3.04 -0.78
CA ALA A 122 -12.95 -1.73 -0.20
C ALA A 122 -11.67 -0.95 0.11
N LEU A 123 -10.66 -1.60 0.68
CA LEU A 123 -9.37 -0.99 0.99
C LEU A 123 -8.61 -0.58 -0.28
N ILE A 124 -8.52 -1.48 -1.28
CA ILE A 124 -7.87 -1.21 -2.56
C ILE A 124 -8.50 0.00 -3.25
N ARG A 125 -9.83 0.04 -3.32
CA ARG A 125 -10.57 1.17 -3.90
C ARG A 125 -10.25 2.48 -3.18
N THR A 126 -10.25 2.44 -1.84
CA THR A 126 -9.92 3.60 -1.01
C THR A 126 -8.49 4.09 -1.27
N LEU A 127 -7.51 3.19 -1.34
CA LEU A 127 -6.11 3.53 -1.63
C LEU A 127 -5.96 4.11 -3.05
N VAL A 128 -6.62 3.53 -4.05
CA VAL A 128 -6.61 4.03 -5.43
C VAL A 128 -7.20 5.43 -5.51
N GLU A 129 -8.35 5.67 -4.90
CA GLU A 129 -9.00 6.98 -4.89
C GLU A 129 -8.10 8.04 -4.26
N ARG A 130 -7.55 7.76 -3.07
CA ARG A 130 -6.69 8.69 -2.33
C ARG A 130 -5.34 8.92 -2.98
N SER A 131 -4.81 7.95 -3.72
CA SER A 131 -3.59 8.13 -4.51
C SER A 131 -3.72 9.23 -5.57
N ARG A 132 -4.94 9.49 -6.07
CA ARG A 132 -5.21 10.57 -7.04
C ARG A 132 -5.15 11.94 -6.37
N LYS A 133 -5.56 12.03 -5.10
CA LYS A 133 -5.62 13.26 -4.30
C LYS A 133 -4.90 13.13 -2.94
N PRO A 134 -3.59 12.88 -2.93
CA PRO A 134 -2.85 12.42 -1.75
C PRO A 134 -2.63 13.49 -0.67
N THR A 135 -2.94 14.77 -0.96
CA THR A 135 -2.77 15.91 -0.04
C THR A 135 -4.07 16.39 0.58
N GLU A 136 -5.22 15.85 0.17
CA GLU A 136 -6.47 16.11 0.88
C GLU A 136 -6.39 15.40 2.24
N LYS A 137 -6.63 16.14 3.33
CA LYS A 137 -6.70 15.53 4.66
C LYS A 137 -8.04 14.79 4.74
N HIS A 138 -7.98 13.46 4.75
CA HIS A 138 -9.13 12.62 5.03
C HIS A 138 -9.28 12.55 6.55
N ARG A 139 -10.34 13.16 7.08
CA ARG A 139 -10.69 13.12 8.51
C ARG A 139 -11.89 12.21 8.69
N VAL A 140 -11.89 11.48 9.81
CA VAL A 140 -13.02 10.69 10.33
C VAL A 140 -14.19 11.60 10.64
#